data_AF-A0A5E4IWF9-F1
#
_entry.id   AF-A0A5E4IWF9-F1
#
_cell.length_a   1.000
_cell.length_b   1.000
_cell.length_c   1.000
_cell.angle_alpha   90.00
_cell.angle_beta   90.00
_cell.angle_gamma   90.00
#
_symmetry.space_group_name_H-M   'P 1'
#
loop_
_entity.id
_entity.type
_entity.pdbx_description
1 polymer ?
#
loop_
_entity_poly.entity_id
_entity_poly.type
_entity_poly.pdbx_seq_one_letter_code
_entity_poly.pdbx_strand_id
1 'polypeptide(L)'
;MKRESAGLVETRCYTIPEEIALEHGGRLSETTVAYETYGKLNKEKSNAILVCHALSGDAHAAGWHKGDEKPGWWDIIIGPGKALDTDKFSVICSNVLGGCKGTIGPSSPNPKTGKPYGLTFPLSP
;
A
#
# COMPACT_ATOMS: atom_id res chain seq x y z
N MET A 1 -20.66 -6.34 -15.35
CA MET A 1 -19.25 -5.87 -15.30
C MET A 1 -18.65 -5.76 -13.89
N LYS A 2 -19.38 -5.92 -12.76
CA LYS A 2 -18.78 -5.96 -11.41
C LYS A 2 -18.16 -7.31 -10.99
N ARG A 3 -18.42 -8.41 -11.73
CA ARG A 3 -17.94 -9.76 -11.40
C ARG A 3 -16.47 -10.04 -11.77
N GLU A 4 -15.84 -9.15 -12.53
CA GLU A 4 -14.45 -9.32 -12.99
C GLU A 4 -13.45 -8.50 -12.17
N SER A 5 -13.90 -7.62 -11.28
CA SER A 5 -13.06 -6.76 -10.44
C SER A 5 -12.89 -7.35 -9.05
N ALA A 6 -11.85 -6.93 -8.31
CA ALA A 6 -11.62 -7.33 -6.92
C ALA A 6 -12.72 -6.89 -5.94
N GLY A 7 -13.72 -6.13 -6.40
CA GLY A 7 -14.89 -5.72 -5.62
C GLY A 7 -14.66 -4.43 -4.83
N LEU A 8 -15.40 -4.25 -3.73
CA LEU A 8 -15.16 -3.12 -2.82
C LEU A 8 -13.94 -3.43 -1.94
N VAL A 9 -13.03 -2.46 -1.84
CA VAL A 9 -11.79 -2.59 -1.09
C VAL A 9 -11.64 -1.41 -0.13
N GLU A 10 -10.98 -1.67 1.00
CA GLU A 10 -10.67 -0.65 1.99
C GLU A 10 -9.16 -0.59 2.19
N THR A 11 -8.63 0.64 2.16
CA THR A 11 -7.23 0.89 2.53
C THR A 11 -7.05 0.66 4.02
N ARG A 12 -6.02 -0.12 4.37
CA ARG A 12 -5.60 -0.38 5.74
C ARG A 12 -4.26 0.29 6.00
N CYS A 13 -4.00 0.62 7.25
CA CYS A 13 -2.72 1.15 7.68
C CYS A 13 -2.08 0.19 8.69
N TYR A 14 -0.78 -0.02 8.56
CA TYR A 14 0.01 -0.72 9.56
C TYR A 14 1.14 0.18 10.03
N THR A 15 1.19 0.43 11.34
CA THR A 15 2.29 1.17 11.96
C THR A 15 3.32 0.19 12.47
N ILE A 16 4.53 0.31 11.95
CA ILE A 16 5.68 -0.49 12.36
C ILE A 16 6.15 0.07 13.71
N PRO A 17 6.09 -0.73 14.79
CA PRO A 17 6.44 -0.26 16.12
C PRO A 17 7.96 -0.09 16.30
N GLU A 18 8.76 -0.83 15.53
CA GLU A 18 10.21 -0.72 15.55
C GLU A 18 10.72 0.48 14.75
N GLU A 19 11.91 0.93 15.12
CA GLU A 19 12.63 1.93 14.37
C GLU A 19 13.30 1.30 13.13
N ILE A 20 13.04 1.88 11.96
CA ILE A 20 13.57 1.39 10.68
C ILE A 20 14.82 2.19 10.34
N ALA A 21 15.96 1.49 10.23
CA ALA A 21 17.18 2.06 9.68
C ALA A 21 17.07 2.13 8.15
N LEU A 22 17.40 3.29 7.58
CA LEU A 22 17.40 3.48 6.13
C LEU A 22 18.78 3.20 5.55
N GLU A 23 18.81 2.77 4.28
CA GLU A 23 20.05 2.34 3.60
C GLU A 23 21.12 3.44 3.53
N HIS A 24 20.71 4.70 3.34
CA HIS A 24 21.62 5.85 3.28
C HIS A 24 21.78 6.59 4.62
N GLY A 25 21.42 5.94 5.73
CA GLY A 25 21.47 6.50 7.06
C GLY A 25 20.19 7.24 7.46
N GLY A 26 20.11 7.57 8.74
CA GLY A 26 18.86 8.04 9.34
C GLY A 26 17.95 6.89 9.77
N ARG A 27 16.93 7.24 10.54
CA ARG A 27 16.02 6.28 11.16
C ARG A 27 14.61 6.83 11.19
N LEU A 28 13.63 5.97 10.93
CA LEU A 28 12.21 6.30 11.00
C LEU A 28 11.55 5.55 12.15
N SER A 29 10.93 6.30 13.06
CA SER A 29 10.09 5.75 14.13
C SER A 29 8.62 5.97 13.76
N GLU A 30 7.73 5.11 14.28
CA GLU A 30 6.27 5.20 14.06
C GLU A 30 5.90 5.15 12.56
N THR A 31 6.61 4.31 11.80
CA THR A 31 6.46 4.25 10.35
C THR A 31 5.13 3.61 9.98
N THR A 32 4.19 4.41 9.49
CA THR A 32 2.89 3.92 9.01
C THR A 32 2.93 3.65 7.51
N VAL A 33 2.53 2.44 7.10
CA VAL A 33 2.40 2.02 5.70
C VAL A 33 0.94 1.77 5.38
N ALA A 34 0.43 2.45 4.35
CA ALA A 34 -0.89 2.19 3.80
C ALA A 34 -0.83 1.02 2.81
N TYR A 35 -1.78 0.09 2.88
CA TYR A 35 -1.83 -1.09 2.01
C TYR A 35 -3.26 -1.58 1.77
N GLU A 36 -3.44 -2.33 0.70
CA GLU A 36 -4.67 -3.05 0.37
C GLU A 36 -4.38 -4.52 0.13
N THR A 37 -5.41 -5.35 0.33
CA THR A 37 -5.34 -6.80 0.11
C THR A 37 -6.52 -7.25 -0.73
N TYR A 38 -6.24 -8.11 -1.71
CA TYR A 38 -7.23 -8.69 -2.61
C TYR A 38 -7.16 -10.22 -2.52
N GLY A 39 -8.31 -10.88 -2.38
CA GLY A 39 -8.37 -12.33 -2.13
C GLY A 39 -8.14 -12.69 -0.66
N LYS A 40 -7.73 -13.94 -0.40
CA LYS A 40 -7.57 -14.47 0.96
C LYS A 40 -6.27 -15.25 1.13
N LEU A 41 -5.54 -14.93 2.20
CA LEU A 41 -4.34 -15.66 2.61
C LEU A 41 -4.74 -17.07 3.06
N ASN A 42 -4.08 -18.09 2.51
CA ASN A 42 -4.28 -19.48 2.93
C ASN A 42 -3.67 -19.73 4.32
N LYS A 43 -3.99 -20.88 4.91
CA LYS A 43 -3.56 -21.22 6.27
C LYS A 43 -2.04 -21.32 6.37
N GLU A 44 -1.39 -21.81 5.32
CA GLU A 44 0.05 -22.02 5.19
C GLU A 44 0.82 -20.74 4.86
N LYS A 45 0.11 -19.63 4.57
CA LYS A 45 0.64 -18.34 4.11
C LYS A 45 1.55 -18.45 2.88
N SER A 46 1.31 -19.42 2.01
CA SER A 46 2.14 -19.71 0.83
C SER A 46 1.63 -19.07 -0.46
N ASN A 47 0.48 -18.38 -0.42
CA ASN A 47 -0.17 -17.79 -1.59
C ASN A 47 -0.14 -16.26 -1.63
N ALA A 48 0.78 -15.63 -0.90
CA ALA A 48 0.92 -14.17 -0.89
C ALA A 48 1.71 -13.67 -2.11
N ILE A 49 1.21 -12.61 -2.75
CA ILE A 49 1.90 -11.89 -3.83
C ILE A 49 1.97 -10.41 -3.44
N LEU A 50 3.17 -9.82 -3.42
CA LEU A 50 3.36 -8.38 -3.21
C LEU A 50 3.45 -7.67 -4.56
N VAL A 51 2.59 -6.66 -4.75
CA VAL A 51 2.61 -5.75 -5.89
C VAL A 51 3.23 -4.43 -5.44
N CYS A 52 4.26 -4.01 -6.16
CA CYS A 52 4.88 -2.70 -6.00
C CYS A 52 4.32 -1.77 -7.08
N HIS A 53 3.76 -0.63 -6.68
CA HIS A 53 3.18 0.33 -7.63
C HIS A 53 4.26 1.14 -8.38
N ALA A 54 3.88 1.69 -9.54
CA ALA A 54 4.72 2.62 -10.30
C ALA A 54 4.72 4.02 -9.66
N LEU A 55 5.53 4.96 -10.17
CA LEU A 55 5.74 6.30 -9.60
C LEU A 55 4.46 7.07 -9.24
N SER A 56 3.41 6.98 -10.07
CA SER A 56 2.13 7.67 -9.86
C SER A 56 1.05 6.78 -9.23
N GLY A 57 1.36 5.51 -8.97
CA GLY A 57 0.44 4.58 -8.34
C GLY A 57 0.43 4.74 -6.82
N ASP A 58 -0.50 4.04 -6.19
CA ASP A 58 -0.62 3.94 -4.73
C ASP A 58 -1.05 2.52 -4.33
N ALA A 59 -1.46 2.35 -3.08
CA ALA A 59 -1.95 1.06 -2.57
C ALA A 59 -3.18 0.54 -3.32
N HIS A 60 -3.94 1.38 -4.03
CA HIS A 60 -5.19 1.01 -4.70
C HIS A 60 -4.94 0.41 -6.10
N ALA A 61 -4.41 -0.81 -6.12
CA ALA A 61 -4.08 -1.52 -7.35
C ALA A 61 -5.29 -2.15 -8.05
N ALA A 62 -6.37 -2.49 -7.33
CA ALA A 62 -7.54 -3.14 -7.91
C ALA A 62 -8.82 -2.87 -7.11
N GLY A 63 -9.98 -3.22 -7.67
CA GLY A 63 -11.26 -3.03 -6.99
C GLY A 63 -11.71 -1.57 -7.02
N TRP A 64 -12.62 -1.23 -6.11
CA TRP A 64 -13.28 0.06 -6.03
C TRP A 64 -13.34 0.51 -4.57
N HIS A 65 -13.10 1.79 -4.30
CA HIS A 65 -13.59 2.43 -3.09
C HIS A 65 -15.04 2.90 -3.27
N LYS A 66 -15.68 3.19 -2.14
CA LYS A 66 -17.06 3.68 -2.15
C LYS A 66 -17.10 5.08 -2.77
N GLY A 67 -17.78 5.20 -3.92
CA GLY A 67 -17.96 6.47 -4.61
C GLY A 67 -16.99 6.70 -5.77
N ASP A 68 -16.12 5.72 -6.06
CA ASP A 68 -15.17 5.83 -7.15
C ASP A 68 -15.84 5.84 -8.52
N GLU A 69 -15.30 6.70 -9.40
CA GLU A 69 -15.64 6.73 -10.82
C GLU A 69 -14.81 5.72 -11.64
N LYS A 70 -13.66 5.27 -11.10
CA LYS A 70 -12.71 4.35 -11.76
C LYS A 70 -12.15 3.34 -10.75
N PRO A 71 -11.88 2.10 -11.17
CA PRO A 71 -11.25 1.12 -10.30
C PRO A 71 -9.75 1.39 -10.11
N GLY A 72 -9.13 0.61 -9.23
CA GLY A 72 -7.68 0.64 -9.00
C GLY A 72 -6.84 0.51 -10.28
N TRP A 73 -5.62 1.04 -10.21
CA TRP A 73 -4.79 1.34 -11.39
C TRP A 73 -4.38 0.10 -12.21
N TRP A 74 -4.49 -1.10 -11.64
CA TRP A 74 -4.20 -2.38 -12.29
C TRP A 74 -5.36 -3.38 -12.24
N ASP A 75 -6.61 -2.90 -12.10
CA ASP A 75 -7.78 -3.77 -11.95
C ASP A 75 -7.86 -4.81 -13.08
N ILE A 76 -7.51 -4.46 -14.33
CA ILE A 76 -7.52 -5.41 -15.46
C ILE A 76 -6.65 -6.67 -15.26
N ILE A 77 -5.63 -6.61 -14.39
CA ILE A 77 -4.70 -7.72 -14.10
C ILE A 77 -5.06 -8.45 -12.81
N ILE A 78 -5.66 -7.75 -11.83
CA ILE A 78 -5.92 -8.28 -10.49
C ILE A 78 -7.42 -8.49 -10.28
N GLY A 79 -7.82 -9.72 -9.97
CA GLY A 79 -9.21 -10.07 -9.66
C GLY A 79 -9.54 -11.54 -9.92
N PRO A 80 -10.79 -11.96 -9.70
CA PRO A 80 -11.19 -13.36 -9.85
C PRO A 80 -10.97 -13.85 -11.28
N GLY A 81 -10.17 -14.92 -11.45
CA GLY A 81 -9.85 -15.51 -12.74
C GLY A 81 -8.92 -14.69 -13.65
N LYS A 82 -8.35 -13.56 -13.17
CA LYS A 82 -7.37 -12.74 -13.91
C LYS A 82 -5.95 -13.29 -13.78
N ALA A 83 -4.98 -12.62 -14.39
CA ALA A 83 -3.57 -13.04 -14.34
C ALA A 83 -3.04 -13.10 -12.89
N LEU A 84 -3.41 -12.11 -12.07
CA LEU A 84 -3.28 -12.18 -10.62
C LEU A 84 -4.64 -12.58 -10.03
N ASP A 85 -4.86 -13.89 -10.04
CA ASP A 85 -6.13 -14.53 -9.68
C ASP A 85 -6.40 -14.49 -8.17
N THR A 86 -7.34 -13.62 -7.76
CA THR A 86 -7.68 -13.44 -6.34
C THR A 86 -8.49 -14.59 -5.73
N ASP A 87 -8.96 -15.55 -6.55
CA ASP A 87 -9.56 -16.78 -6.04
C ASP A 87 -8.50 -17.77 -5.54
N LYS A 88 -7.23 -17.57 -5.93
CA LYS A 88 -6.10 -18.45 -5.59
C LYS A 88 -5.06 -17.76 -4.71
N PHE A 89 -4.80 -16.48 -4.97
CA PHE A 89 -3.73 -15.73 -4.33
C PHE A 89 -4.29 -14.64 -3.40
N SER A 90 -3.53 -14.33 -2.36
CA SER A 90 -3.69 -13.14 -1.55
C SER A 90 -2.75 -12.06 -2.08
N VAL A 91 -3.27 -11.17 -2.92
CA VAL A 91 -2.48 -10.08 -3.50
C VAL A 91 -2.45 -8.92 -2.52
N ILE A 92 -1.28 -8.34 -2.29
CA ILE A 92 -1.06 -7.22 -1.36
C ILE A 92 -0.41 -6.09 -2.16
N CYS A 93 -0.93 -4.87 -2.07
CA CYS A 93 -0.28 -3.69 -2.63
C CYS A 93 -0.09 -2.65 -1.53
N SER A 94 1.14 -2.21 -1.31
CA SER A 94 1.49 -1.18 -0.32
C SER A 94 1.91 0.10 -1.02
N ASN A 95 1.52 1.25 -0.46
CA ASN A 95 2.04 2.54 -0.88
C ASN A 95 3.48 2.72 -0.37
N VAL A 96 4.36 3.29 -1.21
CA VAL A 96 5.77 3.52 -0.89
C VAL A 96 5.97 4.54 0.23
N LEU A 97 7.07 4.39 0.97
CA LEU A 97 7.56 5.39 1.94
C LEU A 97 7.82 6.72 1.23
N GLY A 98 7.36 7.82 1.81
CA GLY A 98 7.40 9.15 1.18
C GLY A 98 6.20 9.46 0.27
N GLY A 99 5.31 8.51 0.01
CA GLY A 99 4.09 8.74 -0.76
C GLY A 99 3.08 9.65 -0.05
N CYS A 100 2.32 10.46 -0.79
CA CYS A 100 1.34 11.39 -0.23
C CYS A 100 -0.02 10.77 0.12
N LYS A 101 -0.17 9.45 -0.05
CA LYS A 101 -1.41 8.68 0.10
C LYS A 101 -1.36 7.71 1.28
N GLY A 102 -1.15 8.24 2.49
CA GLY A 102 -1.31 7.50 3.75
C GLY A 102 -0.05 6.85 4.34
N THR A 103 1.01 6.65 3.57
CA THR A 103 2.32 6.27 4.11
C THR A 103 3.04 7.50 4.65
N ILE A 104 3.84 7.35 5.71
CA ILE A 104 4.66 8.46 6.26
C ILE A 104 5.52 9.09 5.15
N GLY A 105 5.48 10.43 5.07
CA GLY A 105 6.25 11.23 4.11
C GLY A 105 6.57 12.64 4.63
N PRO A 106 7.10 13.54 3.77
CA PRO A 106 7.51 14.89 4.17
C PRO A 106 6.40 15.73 4.82
N SER A 107 5.13 15.49 4.44
CA SER A 107 3.97 16.18 5.01
C SER A 107 3.50 15.59 6.35
N SER A 108 4.00 14.43 6.75
CA SER A 108 3.63 13.77 8.01
C SER A 108 4.24 14.50 9.22
N PRO A 109 3.56 14.52 10.38
CA PRO A 109 4.10 15.11 11.59
C PRO A 109 5.30 14.30 12.08
N ASN A 110 6.38 15.00 12.45
CA ASN A 110 7.53 14.41 13.10
C ASN A 110 7.21 14.22 14.60
N PRO A 111 7.24 12.98 15.13
CA PRO A 111 6.86 12.71 16.52
C PRO A 111 7.80 13.38 17.54
N LYS A 112 9.03 13.73 17.15
CA LYS A 112 9.99 14.44 18.02
C LYS A 112 9.72 15.94 18.12
N THR A 113 9.11 16.56 17.11
CA THR A 113 8.97 18.02 17.04
C THR A 113 7.53 18.51 16.91
N GLY A 114 6.58 17.62 16.60
CA GLY A 114 5.18 17.92 16.33
C GLY A 114 4.93 18.69 15.02
N LYS A 115 5.97 19.03 14.25
CA LYS A 115 5.88 19.76 12.97
C LYS A 115 6.04 18.79 11.79
N PRO A 116 5.52 19.10 10.59
CA PRO A 116 5.77 18.29 9.39
C PRO A 116 7.27 18.06 9.16
N TYR A 117 7.67 16.87 8.73
CA TYR A 117 9.07 16.54 8.46
C TYR A 117 9.73 17.49 7.44
N GLY A 118 9.01 17.88 6.38
CA GLY A 118 9.54 18.75 5.32
C GLY A 118 10.85 18.23 4.74
N LEU A 119 11.85 19.11 4.59
CA LEU A 119 13.19 18.76 4.11
C LEU A 119 14.01 17.89 5.07
N THR A 120 13.53 17.67 6.29
CA THR A 120 14.17 16.76 7.26
C THR A 120 13.69 15.32 7.12
N PHE A 121 12.74 15.05 6.21
CA PHE A 121 12.37 13.69 5.87
C PHE A 121 13.57 13.00 5.23
N PRO A 122 14.04 11.87 5.76
CA PRO A 122 15.18 11.19 5.19
C PRO A 122 14.83 10.68 3.78
N LEU A 123 15.71 10.99 2.82
CA LEU A 123 15.53 10.62 1.43
C LEU A 123 15.64 9.09 1.27
N SER A 124 14.63 8.50 0.64
CA SER A 124 14.78 7.21 -0.06
C SER A 124 15.29 7.52 -1.48
N PRO A 125 16.19 6.70 -2.05
CA PRO A 125 16.62 6.85 -3.44
C PRO A 125 15.45 6.77 -4.43
#